data_AF-A0A7C4TLK1-F1
#
_entry.id   AF-A0A7C4TLK1-F1
#
_cell.length_a   1.000
_cell.length_b   1.000
_cell.length_c   1.000
_cell.angle_alpha   90.00
_cell.angle_beta   90.00
_cell.angle_gamma   90.00
#
_symmetry.space_group_name_H-M   'P 1'
#
loop_
_entity.id
_entity.type
_entity.pdbx_description
1 polymer ?
#
loop_
_entity_poly.entity_id
_entity_poly.type
_entity_poly.pdbx_seq_one_letter_code
_entity_poly.pdbx_strand_id
1 'polypeptide(L)' 'MKCFEHAKDEESAAECIHCLRRYGEQVMFDDSKARLVLGRELYEDHKAEMTKITELLGIKNRSDYEIADKKYNLTMY' A
#
# COMPACT_ATOMS: atom_id res chain seq x y z
N MET A 1 -5.92 3.11 13.30
CA MET A 1 -4.52 2.64 13.21
C MET A 1 -3.66 3.80 12.72
N LYS A 2 -2.57 4.15 13.41
CA LYS A 2 -1.78 5.38 13.14
C LYS A 2 -0.96 5.35 11.84
N CYS A 3 -0.83 4.20 11.18
CA CYS A 3 0.01 4.06 10.00
C CYS A 3 -0.43 4.93 8.81
N PHE A 4 -1.70 5.35 8.73
CA PHE A 4 -2.23 6.12 7.60
C PHE A 4 -2.13 7.65 7.76
N GLU A 5 -1.84 8.15 8.96
CA GLU A 5 -1.98 9.59 9.29
C GLU A 5 -0.98 10.49 8.56
N HIS A 6 0.10 9.91 8.02
CA HIS A 6 1.24 10.68 7.51
C HIS A 6 1.48 10.57 6.00
N ALA A 7 0.68 9.80 5.25
CA ALA A 7 0.85 9.67 3.79
C ALA A 7 0.58 11.00 3.07
N LYS A 8 1.63 11.61 2.51
CA LYS A 8 1.58 12.89 1.79
C LYS A 8 2.33 12.86 0.45
N ASP A 9 3.30 11.97 0.33
CA ASP A 9 4.20 11.80 -0.80
C ASP A 9 4.58 10.32 -0.96
N GLU A 10 5.37 9.98 -1.98
CA GLU A 10 5.78 8.60 -2.25
C GLU A 10 6.51 7.95 -1.06
N GLU A 11 7.42 8.67 -0.40
CA GLU A 11 8.24 8.14 0.70
C GLU A 11 7.39 7.84 1.94
N SER A 12 6.54 8.80 2.35
CA SER A 12 5.62 8.60 3.47
C SER A 12 4.58 7.52 3.17
N ALA A 13 4.15 7.36 1.92
CA ALA A 13 3.27 6.27 1.51
C ALA A 13 3.96 4.89 1.60
N ALA A 14 5.23 4.79 1.22
CA ALA A 14 6.02 3.57 1.42
C ALA A 14 6.19 3.23 2.91
N GLU A 15 6.47 4.22 3.76
CA GLU A 15 6.53 4.06 5.21
C GLU A 15 5.21 3.58 5.82
N CYS A 16 4.06 4.01 5.27
CA CYS A 16 2.75 3.47 5.67
C CYS A 16 2.69 1.96 5.41
N ILE A 17 3.17 1.48 4.26
CA ILE A 17 3.20 0.05 3.93
C ILE A 17 4.13 -0.72 4.86
N HIS A 18 5.30 -0.17 5.17
CA HIS A 18 6.24 -0.77 6.13
C HIS A 18 5.65 -0.86 7.54
N CYS A 19 4.96 0.20 7.97
CA CYS A 19 4.24 0.25 9.24
C CYS A 19 3.16 -0.85 9.29
N LEU A 20 2.32 -0.96 8.26
CA LEU A 20 1.29 -1.99 8.14
C LEU A 20 1.90 -3.40 8.25
N ARG A 21 2.95 -3.68 7.47
CA ARG A 21 3.63 -4.98 7.50
C ARG A 21 4.29 -5.31 8.84
N ARG A 22 4.87 -4.32 9.51
CA ARG A 22 5.43 -4.49 10.87
C ARG A 22 4.37 -4.91 11.88
N TYR A 23 3.11 -4.51 11.67
CA TYR A 23 1.97 -4.96 12.47
C TYR A 23 1.38 -6.31 12.02
N GLY A 24 2.00 -6.99 11.04
CA GLY A 24 1.54 -8.27 10.51
C GLY A 24 0.42 -8.15 9.48
N GLU A 25 0.13 -6.94 8.98
CA GLU A 25 -0.88 -6.74 7.95
C GLU A 25 -0.37 -7.23 6.59
N GLN A 26 -1.24 -7.93 5.88
CA GLN A 26 -0.95 -8.37 4.51
C GLN A 26 -1.34 -7.27 3.52
N VAL A 27 -0.36 -6.66 2.87
CA VAL A 27 -0.55 -5.68 1.78
C VAL A 27 -0.29 -6.37 0.44
N MET A 28 -1.26 -6.33 -0.47
CA MET A 28 -1.18 -6.96 -1.79
C MET A 28 -1.63 -5.98 -2.88
N PHE A 29 -1.18 -6.18 -4.11
CA PHE A 29 -1.76 -5.50 -5.28
C PHE A 29 -2.86 -6.37 -5.90
N ASP A 30 -4.05 -5.78 -6.08
CA ASP A 30 -5.24 -6.37 -6.69
C ASP A 30 -5.33 -5.91 -8.16
N ASP A 31 -5.10 -6.82 -9.11
CA ASP A 31 -5.11 -6.50 -10.54
C ASP A 31 -6.49 -6.05 -11.05
N SER A 32 -7.57 -6.54 -10.44
CA SER A 32 -8.93 -6.20 -10.87
C SER A 32 -9.31 -4.79 -10.44
N LYS A 33 -8.80 -4.35 -9.29
CA LYS A 33 -9.02 -2.99 -8.75
C LYS A 33 -7.91 -2.01 -9.11
N ALA A 34 -6.81 -2.49 -9.71
CA ALA A 34 -5.63 -1.71 -10.04
C ALA A 34 -5.06 -0.91 -8.85
N ARG A 35 -5.09 -1.49 -7.63
CA ARG A 35 -4.61 -0.81 -6.42
C ARG A 35 -4.05 -1.77 -5.37
N LEU A 36 -3.35 -1.20 -4.39
CA LEU A 36 -3.01 -1.91 -3.16
C LEU A 36 -4.26 -2.13 -2.30
N VAL A 37 -4.32 -3.28 -1.64
CA VAL A 37 -5.38 -3.73 -0.74
C VAL A 37 -4.78 -4.32 0.53
N LEU A 38 -5.48 -4.20 1.65
CA LEU A 38 -5.19 -5.01 2.84
C LEU A 38 -5.95 -6.33 2.81
N GLY A 39 -5.35 -7.41 3.31
CA GLY A 39 -6.03 -8.69 3.47
C GLY A 39 -7.29 -8.57 4.35
N ARG A 40 -7.26 -7.71 5.37
CA ARG A 40 -8.41 -7.44 6.23
C ARG A 40 -9.48 -6.54 5.62
N GLU A 41 -9.33 -6.04 4.39
CA GLU A 41 -10.40 -5.29 3.71
C GLU A 41 -11.67 -6.13 3.51
N LEU A 42 -11.58 -7.46 3.67
CA LEU A 42 -12.74 -8.35 3.70
C LEU A 42 -13.66 -8.11 4.91
N TYR A 43 -13.14 -7.52 5.99
CA TYR A 43 -13.82 -7.37 7.27
C TYR A 43 -13.91 -5.91 7.73
N GLU A 44 -12.98 -5.06 7.29
CA GLU A 44 -12.90 -3.63 7.64
C GLU A 44 -12.74 -2.76 6.40
N ASP A 45 -13.38 -1.59 6.34
CA ASP A 45 -13.22 -0.67 5.22
C ASP A 45 -11.96 0.20 5.40
N HIS A 46 -10.92 -0.09 4.60
CA HIS A 46 -9.70 0.72 4.47
C HIS A 46 -9.52 1.21 3.02
N LYS A 47 -10.59 1.20 2.22
CA LYS A 47 -10.53 1.48 0.79
C LYS A 47 -9.96 2.87 0.50
N ALA A 48 -10.37 3.87 1.26
CA ALA A 48 -9.96 5.26 1.03
C ALA A 48 -8.46 5.44 1.27
N GLU A 49 -7.95 4.91 2.38
CA GLU A 49 -6.55 4.97 2.77
C GLU A 49 -5.66 4.21 1.79
N MET A 50 -6.06 3.00 1.40
CA MET A 50 -5.29 2.18 0.47
C MET A 50 -5.31 2.73 -0.95
N THR A 51 -6.41 3.36 -1.36
CA THR A 51 -6.48 4.09 -2.65
C THR A 51 -5.50 5.26 -2.63
N LYS A 52 -5.51 6.08 -1.57
CA LYS A 52 -4.59 7.22 -1.43
C LYS A 52 -3.13 6.78 -1.47
N ILE A 53 -2.75 5.72 -0.76
CA ILE A 53 -1.37 5.19 -0.78
C ILE A 53 -0.99 4.71 -2.19
N THR A 54 -1.90 4.02 -2.86
CA THR A 54 -1.69 3.54 -4.25
C THR A 54 -1.41 4.71 -5.19
N GLU A 55 -2.22 5.76 -5.11
CA GLU A 55 -2.07 6.97 -5.94
C GLU A 55 -0.75 7.70 -5.64
N LEU A 56 -0.40 7.84 -4.35
CA LEU A 56 0.85 8.47 -3.94
C LEU A 56 2.07 7.70 -4.45
N LEU A 57 2.03 6.36 -4.47
CA LEU A 57 3.09 5.52 -5.02
C LEU A 57 3.09 5.45 -6.56
N GLY A 58 2.13 6.12 -7.22
CA GLY A 58 2.04 6.13 -8.68
C GLY A 58 1.66 4.78 -9.30
N ILE A 59 1.04 3.88 -8.54
CA ILE A 59 0.72 2.52 -8.97
C ILE A 59 -0.61 2.52 -9.74
N LYS A 60 -0.59 2.14 -11.02
CA LYS A 60 -1.81 2.01 -11.84
C LYS A 60 -2.00 0.61 -12.41
N ASN A 61 -0.98 -0.22 -12.36
CA ASN A 61 -0.98 -1.58 -12.88
C ASN A 61 0.09 -2.42 -12.16
N ARG A 62 0.14 -3.72 -12.48
CA ARG A 62 1.11 -4.67 -11.91
C ARG A 62 2.57 -4.25 -12.13
N SER A 63 2.89 -3.72 -13.32
CA SER A 63 4.25 -3.25 -13.63
C SER A 63 4.64 -2.07 -12.77
N ASP A 64 3.75 -1.09 -12.56
CA ASP A 64 4.02 0.05 -11.68
C ASP A 64 4.22 -0.41 -10.23
N TYR A 65 3.42 -1.39 -9.79
CA TYR A 65 3.60 -2.01 -8.48
C TYR A 65 4.97 -2.67 -8.34
N GLU A 66 5.42 -3.46 -9.31
CA GLU A 66 6.75 -4.09 -9.28
C GLU A 66 7.89 -3.07 -9.29
N ILE A 67 7.72 -1.94 -9.98
CA ILE A 67 8.67 -0.83 -9.97
C ILE A 67 8.71 -0.18 -8.58
N ALA A 68 7.55 0.13 -8.00
CA ALA A 68 7.44 0.70 -6.66
C ALA A 68 8.00 -0.26 -5.59
N ASP A 69 7.72 -1.56 -5.70
CA ASP A 69 8.25 -2.59 -4.82
C ASP A 69 9.79 -2.64 -4.89
N LYS A 70 10.38 -2.63 -6.08
CA LYS A 70 11.84 -2.56 -6.24
C LYS A 70 12.45 -1.27 -5.70
N LYS A 71 11.76 -0.14 -5.87
CA LYS A 71 12.23 1.20 -5.44
C LYS A 71 12.19 1.36 -3.91
N TYR A 72 11.12 0.89 -3.29
CA TYR A 72 10.81 1.13 -1.86
C TYR A 72 10.88 -0.10 -0.98
N ASN A 73 11.16 -1.26 -1.56
CA ASN A 73 11.20 -2.55 -0.89
C ASN A 73 9.88 -2.91 -0.17
N LEU A 74 8.74 -2.69 -0.84
CA LEU A 74 7.42 -2.84 -0.23
C LEU A 74 7.14 -4.28 0.26
N THR A 75 7.86 -5.28 -0.26
CA THR A 75 7.61 -6.70 0.03
C THR A 75 8.61 -7.44 0.94
N MET A 76 9.84 -6.97 1.17
CA MET A 76 10.75 -7.67 2.11
C MET A 76 10.53 -7.21 3.55
N TYR A 77 9.89 -8.07 4.35
CA TYR A 77 10.20 -8.44 5.74
C TYR A 77 9.45 -9.72 6.09
#